data_AF-A0A6N7PYN1-F1
#
_entry.id   AF-A0A6N7PYN1-F1
#
_cell.length_a   1.000
_cell.length_b   1.000
_cell.length_c   1.000
_cell.angle_alpha   90.00
_cell.angle_beta   90.00
_cell.angle_gamma   90.00
#
_symmetry.space_group_name_H-M   'P 1'
#
loop_
_entity.id
_entity.type
_entity.pdbx_description
1 polymer ?
#
loop_
_entity_poly.entity_id
_entity_poly.type
_entity_poly.pdbx_seq_one_letter_code
_entity_poly.pdbx_strand_id
1 'polypeptide(L)'
;MRTRSATLLAPLFLLVVACGGSPAQDTKTAADANGKPPECEAVGARMKAVDDRPAGKGPAEEMRSLAGALVKLAGELKNEPIETPDLRTAVDELAAEAESFGGKVQAMGGTFDEMQQITVDLGAWEKKVTATANAFDQTCETGPKAECETIGRELQTIPRLEGEKFAEHAAALETFIAAMKKLQVRDTKVKSSLSAMLGALEEGVPSMRRLSALLAEPKKLDPAAQELKTKVNRVRTICGLPPKE
;
A
#
# COMPACT_ATOMS: atom_id res chain seq x y z
N MET A 1 -25.36 -28.95 -5.73
CA MET A 1 -25.55 -27.65 -6.40
C MET A 1 -24.72 -26.63 -5.64
N ARG A 2 -23.66 -26.07 -6.24
CA ARG A 2 -22.94 -24.94 -5.63
C ARG A 2 -23.92 -23.76 -5.60
N THR A 3 -24.16 -23.20 -4.42
CA THR A 3 -25.09 -22.08 -4.19
C THR A 3 -24.69 -20.88 -5.05
N ARG A 4 -25.69 -20.19 -5.63
CA ARG A 4 -25.50 -19.10 -6.59
C ARG A 4 -24.65 -17.94 -6.02
N SER A 5 -24.63 -17.76 -4.69
CA SER A 5 -23.82 -16.77 -3.99
C SER A 5 -22.37 -17.14 -3.68
N ALA A 6 -21.96 -18.40 -3.84
CA ALA A 6 -20.58 -18.83 -3.57
C ALA A 6 -19.55 -18.30 -4.59
N THR A 7 -20.02 -17.64 -5.66
CA THR A 7 -19.18 -17.03 -6.71
C THR A 7 -18.85 -15.57 -6.42
N LEU A 8 -19.42 -14.96 -5.37
CA LEU A 8 -19.29 -13.54 -5.06
C LEU A 8 -17.97 -13.17 -4.36
N LEU A 9 -17.24 -14.14 -3.78
CA LEU A 9 -16.31 -13.87 -2.68
C LEU A 9 -15.07 -14.80 -2.67
N ALA A 10 -14.21 -14.72 -3.68
CA ALA A 10 -12.88 -15.31 -3.59
C ALA A 10 -11.85 -14.56 -4.44
N PRO A 11 -10.64 -14.28 -3.91
CA PRO A 11 -10.32 -13.66 -2.63
C PRO A 11 -9.69 -12.28 -2.86
N LEU A 12 -10.21 -11.26 -2.18
CA LEU A 12 -9.58 -9.94 -2.09
C LEU A 12 -8.34 -10.04 -1.19
N PHE A 13 -7.22 -9.50 -1.69
CA PHE A 13 -5.93 -9.26 -1.03
C PHE A 13 -4.92 -10.41 -0.91
N LEU A 14 -4.00 -10.45 -1.89
CA LEU A 14 -2.58 -10.63 -1.63
C LEU A 14 -1.86 -9.37 -2.12
N LEU A 15 -1.60 -8.44 -1.21
CA LEU A 15 -0.66 -7.35 -1.43
C LEU A 15 0.47 -7.47 -0.43
N VAL A 16 1.41 -8.33 -0.80
CA VAL A 16 2.78 -8.26 -0.31
C VAL A 16 3.37 -7.01 -0.94
N VAL A 17 3.55 -5.96 -0.15
CA VAL A 17 4.49 -4.88 -0.49
C VAL A 17 5.86 -5.55 -0.57
N ALA A 18 6.30 -5.81 -1.80
CA ALA A 18 7.61 -6.35 -2.08
C ALA A 18 8.67 -5.27 -1.83
N CYS A 19 9.07 -5.11 -0.56
CA CYS A 19 10.41 -4.64 -0.27
C CYS A 19 11.35 -5.83 -0.50
N GLY A 20 11.92 -5.90 -1.70
CA GLY A 20 12.93 -6.88 -2.08
C GLY A 20 14.14 -6.78 -1.17
N GLY A 21 14.20 -7.65 -0.16
CA GLY A 21 15.39 -7.94 0.61
C GLY A 21 16.08 -9.17 0.04
N SER A 22 17.00 -8.98 -0.90
CA SER A 22 18.02 -10.00 -1.16
C SER A 22 19.15 -9.84 -0.13
N PRO A 23 19.52 -10.90 0.62
CA PRO A 23 20.66 -10.84 1.50
C PRO A 23 21.94 -10.99 0.66
N ALA A 24 22.84 -10.01 0.72
CA ALA A 24 24.19 -10.16 0.20
C ALA A 24 25.17 -10.37 1.35
N GLN A 25 25.99 -11.40 1.16
CA GLN A 25 26.87 -12.06 2.11
C GLN A 25 27.94 -11.16 2.73
N ASP A 26 28.34 -11.56 3.94
CA ASP A 26 29.56 -11.15 4.62
C ASP A 26 30.80 -11.19 3.72
N THR A 27 31.62 -10.14 3.78
CA THR A 27 33.07 -10.30 3.72
C THR A 27 33.76 -9.15 4.45
N LYS A 28 34.35 -9.48 5.61
CA LYS A 28 35.38 -8.69 6.29
C LYS A 28 36.65 -8.70 5.45
N THR A 29 37.27 -7.56 5.17
CA THR A 29 38.74 -7.41 5.30
C THR A 29 39.16 -5.93 5.28
N ALA A 30 40.35 -5.70 5.83
CA ALA A 30 40.98 -4.46 6.25
C ALA A 30 41.15 -3.39 5.16
N ALA A 31 41.33 -2.15 5.61
CA ALA A 31 41.68 -1.00 4.78
C ALA A 31 42.94 -1.26 3.95
N ASP A 32 42.87 -1.11 2.62
CA ASP A 32 44.04 -1.18 1.75
C ASP A 32 44.03 -0.08 0.67
N ALA A 33 45.15 0.65 0.64
CA ALA A 33 45.89 1.21 -0.51
C ALA A 33 45.21 2.08 -1.60
N ASN A 34 43.89 2.33 -1.60
CA ASN A 34 43.18 2.91 -2.75
C ASN A 34 42.79 4.41 -2.65
N GLY A 35 43.38 5.21 -1.76
CA GLY A 35 43.03 6.64 -1.66
C GLY A 35 41.59 6.90 -1.16
N LYS A 36 41.00 5.92 -0.49
CA LYS A 36 39.69 6.03 0.16
C LYS A 36 39.80 6.90 1.42
N PRO A 37 38.91 7.88 1.63
CA PRO A 37 38.89 8.65 2.87
C PRO A 37 38.70 7.73 4.10
N PRO A 38 39.49 7.90 5.18
CA PRO A 38 39.35 7.08 6.39
C PRO A 38 37.96 7.18 7.05
N GLU A 39 37.25 8.30 6.84
CA GLU A 39 35.94 8.57 7.43
C GLU A 39 34.80 7.78 6.76
N CYS A 40 35.06 7.17 5.61
CA CYS A 40 34.07 6.38 4.87
C CYS A 40 33.54 5.16 5.62
N GLU A 41 34.31 4.60 6.56
CA GLU A 41 33.83 3.50 7.40
C GLU A 41 32.76 3.99 8.38
N ALA A 42 32.99 5.14 9.02
CA ALA A 42 32.04 5.75 9.94
C ALA A 42 30.75 6.16 9.21
N VAL A 43 30.87 6.87 8.09
CA VAL A 43 29.72 7.26 7.24
C VAL A 43 28.95 6.03 6.77
N GLY A 44 29.63 4.99 6.31
CA GLY A 44 29.01 3.73 5.90
C GLY A 44 28.25 3.02 7.04
N ALA A 45 28.79 3.06 8.27
CA ALA A 45 28.13 2.51 9.45
C ALA A 45 26.83 3.26 9.79
N ARG A 46 26.83 4.60 9.67
CA ARG A 46 25.61 5.41 9.85
C ARG A 46 24.54 5.05 8.84
N MET A 47 24.91 4.93 7.57
CA MET A 47 23.97 4.56 6.50
C MET A 47 23.40 3.16 6.73
N LYS A 48 24.23 2.21 7.17
CA LYS A 48 23.79 0.85 7.49
C LYS A 48 22.78 0.80 8.64
N ALA A 49 22.88 1.71 9.62
CA ALA A 49 21.93 1.78 10.73
C ALA A 49 20.49 2.09 10.29
N VAL A 50 20.27 2.65 9.10
CA VAL A 50 18.93 2.81 8.51
C VAL A 50 18.38 1.47 8.02
N ASP A 51 19.23 0.64 7.39
CA ASP A 51 18.86 -0.70 6.95
C ASP A 51 18.58 -1.61 8.16
N ASP A 52 19.37 -1.48 9.24
CA ASP A 52 19.27 -2.27 10.48
C ASP A 52 18.20 -1.75 11.48
N ARG A 53 17.42 -0.74 11.12
CA ARG A 53 16.39 -0.17 12.00
C ARG A 53 15.32 -1.21 12.37
N PRO A 54 14.61 -1.07 13.50
CA PRO A 54 13.48 -1.93 13.84
C PRO A 54 12.39 -1.87 12.76
N ALA A 55 11.99 -3.01 12.21
CA ALA A 55 10.84 -3.07 11.29
C ALA A 55 9.54 -2.70 12.02
N GLY A 56 8.67 -1.97 11.34
CA GLY A 56 7.34 -1.64 11.85
C GLY A 56 6.37 -2.82 11.69
N LYS A 57 5.35 -2.91 12.55
CA LYS A 57 4.32 -3.94 12.45
C LYS A 57 3.20 -3.50 11.49
N GLY A 58 3.56 -3.44 10.21
CA GLY A 58 2.67 -3.06 9.11
C GLY A 58 3.09 -1.77 8.41
N PRO A 59 2.43 -1.39 7.30
CA PRO A 59 2.91 -0.33 6.41
C PRO A 59 3.08 1.03 7.09
N ALA A 60 2.12 1.44 7.93
CA ALA A 60 2.17 2.74 8.61
C ALA A 60 3.30 2.82 9.64
N GLU A 61 3.51 1.76 10.43
CA GLU A 61 4.64 1.71 11.37
C GLU A 61 5.98 1.58 10.66
N GLU A 62 6.03 0.85 9.55
CA GLU A 62 7.26 0.68 8.74
C GLU A 62 7.74 2.02 8.19
N MET A 63 6.82 2.83 7.67
CA MET A 63 7.13 4.15 7.13
C MET A 63 7.52 5.14 8.23
N ARG A 64 6.90 5.07 9.41
CA ARG A 64 7.35 5.86 10.58
C ARG A 64 8.74 5.46 11.05
N SER A 65 9.03 4.16 11.10
CA SER A 65 10.36 3.66 11.45
C SER A 65 11.41 4.14 10.47
N LEU A 66 11.13 4.04 9.16
CA LEU A 66 12.00 4.56 8.10
C LEU A 66 12.22 6.07 8.22
N ALA A 67 11.15 6.86 8.40
CA ALA A 67 11.27 8.31 8.58
C ALA A 67 12.14 8.65 9.79
N GLY A 68 11.91 7.99 10.93
CA GLY A 68 12.71 8.19 12.14
C GLY A 68 14.19 7.85 11.93
N ALA A 69 14.48 6.75 11.24
CA ALA A 69 15.85 6.34 10.92
C ALA A 69 16.56 7.34 9.98
N LEU A 70 15.85 7.91 9.00
CA LEU A 70 16.39 8.91 8.08
C LEU A 70 16.69 10.24 8.78
N VAL A 71 15.80 10.70 9.65
CA VAL A 71 16.03 11.91 10.46
C VAL A 71 17.21 11.70 11.41
N LYS A 72 17.32 10.51 12.01
CA LYS A 72 18.47 10.15 12.85
C LYS A 72 19.77 10.13 12.03
N LEU A 73 19.77 9.50 10.85
CA LEU A 73 20.91 9.49 9.94
C LEU A 73 21.37 10.92 9.62
N ALA A 74 20.45 11.81 9.24
CA ALA A 74 20.77 13.19 8.95
C ALA A 74 21.46 13.89 10.14
N GLY A 75 20.96 13.68 11.36
CA GLY A 75 21.57 14.20 12.58
C GLY A 75 22.96 13.64 12.84
N GLU A 76 23.17 12.33 12.63
CA GLU A 76 24.47 11.68 12.82
C GLU A 76 25.49 12.16 11.79
N LEU A 77 25.11 12.26 10.51
CA LEU A 77 25.97 12.70 9.42
C LEU A 77 26.42 14.17 9.57
N LYS A 78 25.54 15.08 10.00
CA LYS A 78 25.89 16.50 10.23
C LYS A 78 26.99 16.66 11.29
N ASN A 79 27.01 15.75 12.26
CA ASN A 79 27.94 15.76 13.40
C ASN A 79 29.17 14.87 13.18
N GLU A 80 29.26 14.16 12.05
CA GLU A 80 30.37 13.27 11.78
C GLU A 80 31.65 14.10 11.49
N PRO A 81 32.77 13.82 12.19
CA PRO A 81 34.02 14.53 11.97
C PRO A 81 34.66 14.09 10.64
N ILE A 82 34.34 14.81 9.57
CA ILE A 82 34.87 14.58 8.22
C ILE A 82 35.84 15.68 7.87
N GLU A 83 37.10 15.32 7.62
CA GLU A 83 38.17 16.24 7.26
C GLU A 83 38.35 16.34 5.75
N THR A 84 37.98 15.29 5.01
CA THR A 84 38.05 15.26 3.55
C THR A 84 36.99 16.18 2.92
N PRO A 85 37.37 17.29 2.23
CA PRO A 85 36.40 18.32 1.79
C PRO A 85 35.31 17.84 0.82
N ASP A 86 35.69 16.99 -0.14
CA ASP A 86 34.75 16.45 -1.12
C ASP A 86 33.76 15.48 -0.48
N LEU A 87 34.24 14.66 0.48
CA LEU A 87 33.39 13.76 1.26
C LEU A 87 32.46 14.56 2.19
N ARG A 88 32.98 15.61 2.83
CA ARG A 88 32.19 16.49 3.71
C ARG A 88 31.01 17.09 2.94
N THR A 89 31.27 17.66 1.77
CA THR A 89 30.24 18.22 0.90
C THR A 89 29.19 17.17 0.53
N ALA A 90 29.62 15.98 0.09
CA ALA A 90 28.70 14.92 -0.29
C ALA A 90 27.87 14.38 0.91
N VAL A 91 28.45 14.33 2.10
CA VAL A 91 27.76 13.90 3.32
C VAL A 91 26.77 14.96 3.82
N ASP A 92 27.11 16.25 3.75
CA ASP A 92 26.19 17.33 4.10
C ASP A 92 24.97 17.34 3.15
N GLU A 93 25.19 17.13 1.84
CA GLU A 93 24.09 16.96 0.87
C GLU A 93 23.23 15.72 1.16
N LEU A 94 23.86 14.58 1.49
CA LEU A 94 23.14 13.37 1.89
C LEU A 94 22.32 13.60 3.17
N ALA A 95 22.87 14.29 4.15
CA ALA A 95 22.17 14.60 5.39
C ALA A 95 20.95 15.49 5.16
N ALA A 96 21.10 16.53 4.31
CA ALA A 96 19.98 17.40 3.94
C ALA A 96 18.88 16.63 3.19
N GLU A 97 19.25 15.77 2.24
CA GLU A 97 18.27 14.98 1.50
C GLU A 97 17.61 13.90 2.37
N ALA A 98 18.35 13.26 3.28
CA ALA A 98 17.79 12.30 4.23
C ALA A 98 16.77 12.95 5.19
N GLU A 99 17.04 14.17 5.67
CA GLU A 99 16.11 14.95 6.48
C GLU A 99 14.85 15.34 5.68
N SER A 100 15.04 15.84 4.45
CA SER A 100 13.95 16.22 3.55
C SER A 100 13.05 15.03 3.19
N PHE A 101 13.64 13.91 2.80
CA PHE A 101 12.92 12.68 2.48
C PHE A 101 12.24 12.09 3.71
N GLY A 102 12.95 12.00 4.85
CA GLY A 102 12.38 11.56 6.12
C GLY A 102 11.17 12.38 6.54
N GLY A 103 11.24 13.71 6.41
CA GLY A 103 10.12 14.62 6.66
C GLY A 103 8.92 14.38 5.71
N LYS A 104 9.17 14.16 4.41
CA LYS A 104 8.11 13.80 3.45
C LYS A 104 7.45 12.47 3.81
N VAL A 105 8.22 11.44 4.15
CA VAL A 105 7.70 10.14 4.59
C VAL A 105 6.88 10.29 5.87
N GLN A 106 7.36 11.06 6.85
CA GLN A 106 6.65 11.34 8.09
C GLN A 106 5.33 12.06 7.85
N ALA A 107 5.30 13.03 6.94
CA ALA A 107 4.08 13.75 6.56
C ALA A 107 3.01 12.83 5.93
N MET A 108 3.42 11.73 5.30
CA MET A 108 2.50 10.71 4.78
C MET A 108 1.98 9.75 5.86
N GLY A 109 2.38 9.88 7.13
CA GLY A 109 1.91 9.01 8.21
C GLY A 109 0.39 8.90 8.27
N GLY A 110 -0.32 10.04 8.13
CA GLY A 110 -1.78 10.06 8.09
C GLY A 110 -2.38 9.35 6.87
N THR A 111 -1.72 9.41 5.71
CA THR A 111 -2.12 8.66 4.51
C THR A 111 -2.06 7.15 4.77
N PHE A 112 -0.98 6.67 5.41
CA PHE A 112 -0.85 5.24 5.71
C PHE A 112 -1.85 4.76 6.76
N ASP A 113 -2.10 5.56 7.79
CA ASP A 113 -3.13 5.24 8.79
C ASP A 113 -4.52 5.15 8.15
N GLU A 114 -4.83 6.09 7.26
CA GLU A 114 -6.09 6.11 6.54
C GLU A 114 -6.23 4.88 5.61
N MET A 115 -5.19 4.51 4.87
CA MET A 115 -5.19 3.30 4.04
C MET A 115 -5.41 2.04 4.87
N GLN A 116 -4.79 1.95 6.04
CA GLN A 116 -4.99 0.84 6.96
C GLN A 116 -6.43 0.78 7.47
N GLN A 117 -6.99 1.93 7.89
CA GLN A 117 -8.37 2.00 8.34
C GLN A 117 -9.34 1.61 7.23
N ILE A 118 -9.14 2.11 6.02
CA ILE A 118 -9.98 1.75 4.87
C ILE A 118 -9.91 0.25 4.56
N THR A 119 -8.73 -0.37 4.72
CA THR A 119 -8.59 -1.82 4.54
C THR A 119 -9.41 -2.60 5.58
N VAL A 120 -9.42 -2.15 6.84
CA VAL A 120 -10.29 -2.71 7.90
C VAL A 120 -11.76 -2.51 7.55
N ASP A 121 -12.14 -1.32 7.10
CA ASP A 121 -13.52 -0.99 6.71
C ASP A 121 -13.99 -1.84 5.52
N LEU A 122 -13.12 -2.07 4.52
CA LEU A 122 -13.39 -2.96 3.39
C LEU A 122 -13.56 -4.42 3.83
N GLY A 123 -12.76 -4.88 4.80
CA GLY A 123 -12.95 -6.22 5.39
C GLY A 123 -14.25 -6.37 6.19
N ALA A 124 -14.71 -5.31 6.84
CA ALA A 124 -16.02 -5.29 7.50
C ALA A 124 -17.18 -5.23 6.47
N TRP A 125 -17.01 -4.41 5.44
CA TRP A 125 -17.93 -4.30 4.31
C TRP A 125 -18.12 -5.64 3.59
N GLU A 126 -17.04 -6.39 3.33
CA GLU A 126 -17.10 -7.71 2.70
C GLU A 126 -17.99 -8.69 3.50
N LYS A 127 -17.82 -8.72 4.83
CA LYS A 127 -18.67 -9.53 5.72
C LYS A 127 -20.13 -9.11 5.64
N LYS A 128 -20.40 -7.80 5.55
CA LYS A 128 -21.77 -7.27 5.42
C LYS A 128 -22.39 -7.66 4.08
N VAL A 129 -21.66 -7.48 2.97
CA VAL A 129 -22.10 -7.91 1.63
C VAL A 129 -22.43 -9.41 1.64
N THR A 130 -21.55 -10.23 2.21
CA THR A 130 -21.75 -11.68 2.37
C THR A 130 -23.05 -12.00 3.13
N ALA A 131 -23.27 -11.34 4.27
CA ALA A 131 -24.48 -11.54 5.07
C ALA A 131 -25.75 -11.16 4.30
N THR A 132 -25.72 -10.03 3.58
CA THR A 132 -26.87 -9.58 2.78
C THR A 132 -27.13 -10.46 1.56
N ALA A 133 -26.09 -10.99 0.91
CA ALA A 133 -26.22 -11.95 -0.19
C ALA A 133 -26.84 -13.28 0.28
N ASN A 134 -26.41 -13.79 1.44
CA ASN A 134 -27.02 -14.99 2.03
C ASN A 134 -28.49 -14.78 2.41
N ALA A 135 -28.83 -13.60 2.96
CA ALA A 135 -30.23 -13.25 3.24
C ALA A 135 -31.07 -13.13 1.95
N PHE A 136 -30.47 -12.63 0.87
CA PHE A 136 -31.10 -12.60 -0.45
C PHE A 136 -31.37 -14.01 -0.98
N ASP A 137 -30.38 -14.91 -0.91
CA ASP A 137 -30.56 -16.32 -1.30
C ASP A 137 -31.70 -16.98 -0.54
N GLN A 138 -31.76 -16.83 0.78
CA GLN A 138 -32.86 -17.37 1.62
C GLN A 138 -34.22 -16.77 1.23
N THR A 139 -34.25 -15.48 0.89
CA THR A 139 -35.47 -14.84 0.37
C THR A 139 -35.89 -15.48 -0.94
N CYS A 140 -34.93 -15.79 -1.81
CA CYS A 140 -35.19 -16.40 -3.10
C CYS A 140 -35.54 -17.90 -3.06
N GLU A 141 -35.14 -18.63 -2.01
CA GLU A 141 -35.59 -20.01 -1.77
C GLU A 141 -37.10 -20.09 -1.48
N THR A 142 -37.66 -19.05 -0.87
CA THR A 142 -39.09 -19.00 -0.48
C THR A 142 -39.93 -18.06 -1.35
N GLY A 143 -39.29 -17.32 -2.27
CA GLY A 143 -39.93 -16.34 -3.15
C GLY A 143 -40.32 -16.87 -4.53
N PRO A 144 -40.81 -16.00 -5.43
CA PRO A 144 -41.19 -16.38 -6.79
C PRO A 144 -39.98 -16.83 -7.63
N LYS A 145 -39.95 -18.11 -8.03
CA LYS A 145 -38.81 -18.71 -8.76
C LYS A 145 -38.40 -17.95 -10.02
N ALA A 146 -39.36 -17.56 -10.87
CA ALA A 146 -39.05 -16.87 -12.14
C ALA A 146 -38.40 -15.50 -11.93
N GLU A 147 -38.78 -14.78 -10.87
CA GLU A 147 -38.22 -13.47 -10.51
C GLU A 147 -36.81 -13.64 -9.96
N CYS A 148 -36.63 -14.59 -9.04
CA CYS A 148 -35.32 -14.93 -8.47
C CYS A 148 -34.33 -15.55 -9.47
N GLU A 149 -34.80 -16.26 -10.49
CA GLU A 149 -33.95 -16.72 -11.60
C GLU A 149 -33.53 -15.59 -12.52
N THR A 150 -34.39 -14.59 -12.73
CA THR A 150 -34.05 -13.40 -13.51
C THR A 150 -33.01 -12.57 -12.78
N ILE A 151 -33.27 -12.22 -11.51
CA ILE A 151 -32.33 -11.49 -10.67
C ILE A 151 -31.03 -12.28 -10.52
N GLY A 152 -31.10 -13.58 -10.25
CA GLY A 152 -29.92 -14.44 -10.11
C GLY A 152 -29.03 -14.49 -11.36
N ARG A 153 -29.59 -14.33 -12.56
CA ARG A 153 -28.79 -14.20 -13.80
C ARG A 153 -28.07 -12.85 -13.86
N GLU A 154 -28.74 -11.76 -13.51
CA GLU A 154 -28.12 -10.44 -13.45
C GLU A 154 -27.04 -10.40 -12.35
N LEU A 155 -27.24 -11.04 -11.21
CA LEU A 155 -26.22 -11.12 -10.15
C LEU A 155 -24.95 -11.86 -10.57
N GLN A 156 -25.01 -12.74 -11.57
CA GLN A 156 -23.82 -13.37 -12.13
C GLN A 156 -22.93 -12.40 -12.92
N THR A 157 -23.45 -11.23 -13.29
CA THR A 157 -22.69 -10.19 -14.00
C THR A 157 -22.03 -9.20 -13.04
N ILE A 158 -22.07 -9.44 -11.73
CA ILE A 158 -21.35 -8.62 -10.76
C ILE A 158 -19.86 -8.60 -11.14
N PRO A 159 -19.21 -7.42 -11.17
CA PRO A 159 -17.80 -7.34 -11.51
C PRO A 159 -16.97 -8.12 -10.48
N ARG A 160 -16.00 -8.89 -10.97
CA ARG A 160 -14.98 -9.51 -10.12
C ARG A 160 -14.00 -8.44 -9.66
N LEU A 161 -13.91 -8.27 -8.35
CA LEU A 161 -13.08 -7.25 -7.72
C LEU A 161 -11.72 -7.88 -7.35
N GLU A 162 -10.81 -7.97 -8.31
CA GLU A 162 -9.47 -8.55 -8.13
C GLU A 162 -8.36 -7.51 -8.44
N GLY A 163 -7.27 -7.54 -7.68
CA GLY A 163 -6.09 -6.67 -7.88
C GLY A 163 -6.25 -5.22 -7.42
N GLU A 164 -5.27 -4.36 -7.74
CA GLU A 164 -5.16 -2.96 -7.30
C GLU A 164 -6.02 -1.95 -8.07
N LYS A 165 -7.09 -2.43 -8.71
CA LYS A 165 -7.93 -1.66 -9.63
C LYS A 165 -9.13 -1.00 -8.95
N PHE A 166 -8.90 -0.43 -7.76
CA PHE A 166 -9.98 0.01 -6.87
C PHE A 166 -10.90 1.08 -7.48
N ALA A 167 -10.37 2.00 -8.30
CA ALA A 167 -11.19 2.98 -9.01
C ALA A 167 -12.07 2.33 -10.09
N GLU A 168 -11.53 1.39 -10.87
CA GLU A 168 -12.30 0.67 -11.90
C GLU A 168 -13.36 -0.22 -11.26
N HIS A 169 -13.01 -0.87 -10.15
CA HIS A 169 -13.92 -1.68 -9.32
C HIS A 169 -15.07 -0.86 -8.78
N ALA A 170 -14.80 0.33 -8.23
CA ALA A 170 -15.83 1.24 -7.76
C ALA A 170 -16.79 1.65 -8.88
N ALA A 171 -16.27 2.03 -10.05
CA ALA A 171 -17.08 2.43 -11.20
C ALA A 171 -17.92 1.27 -11.77
N ALA A 172 -17.33 0.07 -11.85
CA ALA A 172 -18.02 -1.13 -12.29
C ALA A 172 -19.16 -1.50 -11.32
N LEU A 173 -18.92 -1.39 -10.01
CA LEU A 173 -19.91 -1.68 -8.99
C LEU A 173 -21.09 -0.69 -9.04
N GLU A 174 -20.82 0.61 -9.21
CA GLU A 174 -21.88 1.61 -9.40
C GLU A 174 -22.73 1.34 -10.66
N THR A 175 -22.07 0.99 -11.76
CA THR A 175 -22.75 0.66 -13.02
C THR A 175 -23.66 -0.55 -12.83
N PHE A 176 -23.16 -1.58 -12.15
CA PHE A 176 -23.92 -2.76 -11.77
C PHE A 176 -25.12 -2.41 -10.86
N ILE A 177 -24.90 -1.66 -9.79
CA ILE A 177 -25.98 -1.24 -8.86
C ILE A 177 -27.05 -0.44 -9.61
N ALA A 178 -26.67 0.48 -10.49
CA ALA A 178 -27.59 1.27 -11.28
C ALA A 178 -28.40 0.41 -12.26
N ALA A 179 -27.82 -0.64 -12.84
CA ALA A 179 -28.54 -1.60 -13.67
C ALA A 179 -29.53 -2.43 -12.83
N MET A 180 -29.09 -2.94 -11.68
CA MET A 180 -29.93 -3.74 -10.78
C MET A 180 -31.11 -2.95 -10.20
N LYS A 181 -30.93 -1.67 -9.86
CA LYS A 181 -31.99 -0.78 -9.38
C LYS A 181 -33.11 -0.56 -10.42
N LYS A 182 -32.85 -0.81 -11.71
CA LYS A 182 -33.84 -0.70 -12.80
C LYS A 182 -34.68 -1.97 -12.99
N LEU A 183 -34.30 -3.08 -12.37
CA LEU A 183 -35.05 -4.33 -12.46
C LEU A 183 -36.44 -4.16 -11.83
N GLN A 184 -37.47 -4.56 -12.57
CA GLN A 184 -38.82 -4.59 -12.05
C GLN A 184 -39.03 -5.85 -11.19
N VAL A 185 -38.96 -5.67 -9.89
CA VAL A 185 -39.17 -6.71 -8.87
C VAL A 185 -40.56 -6.50 -8.28
N ARG A 186 -41.47 -7.45 -8.51
CA ARG A 186 -42.89 -7.36 -8.14
C ARG A 186 -43.13 -7.85 -6.72
N ASP A 187 -42.39 -8.87 -6.30
CA ASP A 187 -42.49 -9.37 -4.94
C ASP A 187 -41.83 -8.40 -3.96
N THR A 188 -42.57 -8.01 -2.93
CA THR A 188 -42.12 -6.98 -1.98
C THR A 188 -40.96 -7.46 -1.11
N LYS A 189 -40.92 -8.76 -0.76
CA LYS A 189 -39.84 -9.33 0.05
C LYS A 189 -38.55 -9.45 -0.78
N VAL A 190 -38.66 -9.96 -2.00
CA VAL A 190 -37.53 -10.04 -2.95
C VAL A 190 -37.00 -8.64 -3.25
N LYS A 191 -37.89 -7.66 -3.48
CA LYS A 191 -37.51 -6.26 -3.72
C LYS A 191 -36.77 -5.64 -2.54
N SER A 192 -37.28 -5.84 -1.32
CA SER A 192 -36.64 -5.34 -0.10
C SER A 192 -35.27 -5.98 0.11
N SER A 193 -35.16 -7.29 -0.10
CA SER A 193 -33.92 -8.03 0.07
C SER A 193 -32.86 -7.65 -0.97
N LEU A 194 -33.27 -7.50 -2.25
CA LEU A 194 -32.41 -6.98 -3.31
C LEU A 194 -31.94 -5.57 -2.97
N SER A 195 -32.82 -4.69 -2.50
CA SER A 195 -32.47 -3.31 -2.13
C SER A 195 -31.46 -3.27 -0.98
N ALA A 196 -31.59 -4.15 0.01
CA ALA A 196 -30.64 -4.26 1.12
C ALA A 196 -29.26 -4.72 0.64
N MET A 197 -29.19 -5.71 -0.25
CA MET A 197 -27.93 -6.18 -0.83
C MET A 197 -27.28 -5.10 -1.71
N LEU A 198 -28.05 -4.40 -2.55
CA LEU A 198 -27.53 -3.29 -3.37
C LEU A 198 -27.04 -2.13 -2.50
N GLY A 199 -27.74 -1.82 -1.41
CA GLY A 199 -27.29 -0.83 -0.42
C GLY A 199 -25.97 -1.24 0.24
N ALA A 200 -25.83 -2.51 0.62
CA ALA A 200 -24.57 -3.02 1.18
C ALA A 200 -23.42 -2.92 0.16
N LEU A 201 -23.65 -3.23 -1.12
CA LEU A 201 -22.64 -3.04 -2.17
C LEU A 201 -22.26 -1.56 -2.35
N GLU A 202 -23.24 -0.66 -2.34
CA GLU A 202 -23.06 0.79 -2.52
C GLU A 202 -22.16 1.40 -1.42
N GLU A 203 -22.26 0.91 -0.18
CA GLU A 203 -21.46 1.38 0.95
C GLU A 203 -19.94 1.20 0.77
N GLY A 204 -19.49 0.24 -0.05
CA GLY A 204 -18.07 -0.02 -0.29
C GLY A 204 -17.43 0.92 -1.34
N VAL A 205 -18.25 1.56 -2.17
CA VAL A 205 -17.79 2.41 -3.29
C VAL A 205 -16.93 3.58 -2.82
N PRO A 206 -17.31 4.36 -1.78
CA PRO A 206 -16.49 5.47 -1.30
C PRO A 206 -15.11 5.02 -0.79
N SER A 207 -15.08 3.91 -0.04
CA SER A 207 -13.83 3.34 0.51
C SER A 207 -12.89 2.87 -0.60
N MET A 208 -13.40 2.18 -1.63
CA MET A 208 -12.60 1.78 -2.79
C MET A 208 -12.03 2.99 -3.55
N ARG A 209 -12.85 4.02 -3.79
CA ARG A 209 -12.36 5.27 -4.41
C ARG A 209 -11.28 5.95 -3.59
N ARG A 210 -11.50 6.03 -2.28
CA ARG A 210 -10.55 6.69 -1.38
C ARG A 210 -9.24 5.93 -1.34
N LEU A 211 -9.27 4.60 -1.24
CA LEU A 211 -8.08 3.76 -1.30
C LEU A 211 -7.32 3.96 -2.62
N SER A 212 -8.04 4.01 -3.75
CA SER A 212 -7.42 4.28 -5.05
C SER A 212 -6.70 5.64 -5.11
N ALA A 213 -7.28 6.68 -4.51
CA ALA A 213 -6.66 7.99 -4.44
C ALA A 213 -5.41 7.99 -3.54
N LEU A 214 -5.50 7.32 -2.38
CA LEU A 214 -4.38 7.23 -1.44
C LEU A 214 -3.21 6.41 -1.99
N LEU A 215 -3.46 5.38 -2.81
CA LEU A 215 -2.41 4.60 -3.47
C LEU A 215 -1.55 5.41 -4.45
N ALA A 216 -2.04 6.57 -4.91
CA ALA A 216 -1.26 7.49 -5.74
C ALA A 216 -0.34 8.40 -4.91
N GLU A 217 -0.60 8.58 -3.61
CA GLU A 217 0.17 9.48 -2.75
C GLU A 217 1.63 9.00 -2.54
N PRO A 218 1.91 7.72 -2.23
CA PRO A 218 3.29 7.24 -2.10
C PRO A 218 4.12 7.41 -3.37
N LYS A 219 3.51 7.31 -4.56
CA LYS A 219 4.21 7.52 -5.85
C LYS A 219 4.78 8.93 -6.00
N LYS A 220 4.24 9.91 -5.25
CA LYS A 220 4.78 11.28 -5.22
C LYS A 220 6.13 11.34 -4.50
N LEU A 221 6.50 10.31 -3.73
CA LEU A 221 7.82 10.21 -3.12
C LEU A 221 8.89 9.72 -4.09
N ASP A 222 8.54 9.07 -5.21
CA ASP A 222 9.51 8.46 -6.12
C ASP A 222 10.63 9.42 -6.55
N PRO A 223 10.35 10.69 -6.94
CA PRO A 223 11.43 11.63 -7.29
C PRO A 223 12.37 11.91 -6.11
N ALA A 224 11.83 12.06 -4.90
CA ALA A 224 12.63 12.32 -3.70
C ALA A 224 13.43 11.07 -3.27
N ALA A 225 12.86 9.88 -3.44
CA ALA A 225 13.58 8.63 -3.21
C ALA A 225 14.76 8.46 -4.20
N GLN A 226 14.56 8.82 -5.47
CA GLN A 226 15.65 8.80 -6.48
C GLN A 226 16.73 9.84 -6.19
N GLU A 227 16.36 11.03 -5.71
CA GLU A 227 17.35 12.04 -5.29
C GLU A 227 18.16 11.54 -4.10
N LEU A 228 17.51 11.00 -3.06
CA LEU A 228 18.19 10.40 -1.92
C LEU A 228 19.15 9.29 -2.36
N LYS A 229 18.70 8.40 -3.25
CA LYS A 229 19.54 7.34 -3.82
C LYS A 229 20.75 7.90 -4.58
N THR A 230 20.57 9.01 -5.30
CA THR A 230 21.66 9.70 -6.02
C THR A 230 22.70 10.22 -5.03
N LYS A 231 22.28 10.83 -3.91
CA LYS A 231 23.21 11.29 -2.86
C LYS A 231 23.94 10.13 -2.17
N VAL A 232 23.21 9.05 -1.87
CA VAL A 232 23.79 7.81 -1.34
C VAL A 232 24.87 7.28 -2.27
N ASN A 233 24.58 7.21 -3.58
CA ASN A 233 25.52 6.70 -4.57
C ASN A 233 26.73 7.61 -4.76
N ARG A 234 26.57 8.94 -4.67
CA ARG A 234 27.69 9.88 -4.69
C ARG A 234 28.67 9.63 -3.54
N VAL A 235 28.17 9.47 -2.31
CA VAL A 235 29.01 9.14 -1.14
C VAL A 235 29.71 7.80 -1.34
N ARG A 236 28.99 6.78 -1.85
CA ARG A 236 29.58 5.45 -2.15
C ARG A 236 30.71 5.55 -3.16
N THR A 237 30.54 6.31 -4.24
CA THR A 237 31.58 6.51 -5.25
C THR A 237 32.84 7.15 -4.67
N ILE A 238 32.70 8.21 -3.86
CA ILE A 238 33.84 8.85 -3.16
C ILE A 238 34.54 7.84 -2.24
N CYS A 239 33.78 6.95 -1.62
CA CYS A 239 34.28 5.89 -0.75
C CYS A 239 34.77 4.64 -1.48
N GLY A 240 34.89 4.67 -2.81
CA GLY A 240 35.36 3.53 -3.63
C GLY A 240 34.42 2.32 -3.62
N LEU A 241 33.15 2.52 -3.29
CA LEU A 241 32.12 1.48 -3.25
C LEU A 241 31.25 1.53 -4.53
N PRO A 242 30.80 0.38 -5.05
CA PRO A 242 29.89 0.35 -6.19
C PRO A 242 28.54 1.00 -5.82
N PRO A 243 27.86 1.67 -6.77
CA PRO A 243 26.53 2.22 -6.53
C PRO A 243 25.52 1.11 -6.17
N LYS A 244 24.51 1.46 -5.37
CA LYS A 244 23.39 0.57 -5.02
C LYS A 244 22.29 0.74 -6.08
N GLU A 245 21.83 -0.38 -6.65
CA GLU A 245 20.69 -0.45 -7.58
C GLU A 245 19.34 -0.28 -6.87
#